data_AF-A0A2P8PY86-F1
#
_entry.id   AF-A0A2P8PY86-F1
#
_cell.length_a   1.000
_cell.length_b   1.000
_cell.length_c   1.000
_cell.angle_alpha   90.00
_cell.angle_beta   90.00
_cell.angle_gamma   90.00
#
_symmetry.space_group_name_H-M   'P 1'
#
loop_
_entity.id
_entity.type
_entity.pdbx_description
1 polymer ?
#
loop_
_entity_poly.entity_id
_entity_poly.type
_entity_poly.pdbx_seq_one_letter_code
_entity_poly.pdbx_strand_id
1 'polypeptide(L)'
;MVKGNNSVSAAAGLSSRDLILDAARSLVSSRGYDGMAISDLSAQSGLPASSIYYHFGNKLGVLAALLDRTFNELHALFAHPSSFDGLEPLDRFEAWFTAACASLDERPDYLRLLLAISVGPQKDDEVVRATVRRIRDFAHASWVDVLTPVFAPGDVAGDKAFIEELAVLGRAMTDGLSLTNSFDGMSYSSHVAPFVSLIRGLADRQGREKA
;
A
#
# COMPACT_ATOMS: atom_id res chain seq x y z
N MET A 1 -26.65 -49.57 4.72
CA MET A 1 -25.93 -48.94 3.60
C MET A 1 -26.02 -47.43 3.72
N VAL A 2 -24.85 -46.80 3.87
CA VAL A 2 -24.43 -45.41 3.55
C VAL A 2 -25.26 -44.22 4.04
N LYS A 3 -24.72 -43.54 5.07
CA LYS A 3 -24.90 -42.12 5.37
C LYS A 3 -24.14 -41.28 4.34
N GLY A 4 -24.78 -40.26 3.76
CA GLY A 4 -24.12 -39.25 2.93
C GLY A 4 -24.18 -37.87 3.59
N ASN A 5 -23.17 -37.57 4.42
CA ASN A 5 -22.95 -36.26 5.02
C ASN A 5 -22.16 -35.41 4.00
N ASN A 6 -22.82 -34.57 3.22
CA ASN A 6 -22.14 -33.57 2.40
C ASN A 6 -22.02 -32.26 3.17
N SER A 7 -20.98 -32.16 3.99
CA SER A 7 -20.56 -30.91 4.62
C SER A 7 -19.04 -30.80 4.66
N VAL A 8 -18.37 -30.92 3.50
CA VAL A 8 -16.98 -30.51 3.33
C VAL A 8 -16.74 -30.14 1.86
N SER A 9 -16.79 -28.85 1.50
CA SER A 9 -16.07 -28.33 0.32
C SER A 9 -16.11 -26.79 0.27
N ALA A 10 -15.42 -26.16 1.22
CA ALA A 10 -14.96 -24.76 1.08
C ALA A 10 -13.45 -24.60 1.40
N ALA A 11 -12.76 -25.69 1.78
CA ALA A 11 -11.34 -25.72 2.11
C ALA A 11 -10.44 -26.26 0.97
N ALA A 12 -10.88 -26.12 -0.27
CA ALA A 12 -10.11 -26.55 -1.44
C ALA A 12 -9.24 -25.40 -1.97
N GLY A 13 -7.92 -25.47 -1.73
CA GLY A 13 -6.94 -24.89 -2.67
C GLY A 13 -5.96 -23.82 -2.18
N LEU A 14 -5.82 -23.50 -0.88
CA LEU A 14 -4.76 -22.58 -0.45
C LEU A 14 -3.38 -23.24 -0.59
N SER A 15 -2.42 -22.54 -1.21
CA SER A 15 -1.07 -23.06 -1.35
C SER A 15 -0.35 -23.09 0.01
N SER A 16 0.67 -23.94 0.16
CA SER A 16 1.53 -23.93 1.36
C SER A 16 2.09 -22.54 1.66
N ARG A 17 2.40 -21.79 0.60
CA ARG A 17 2.86 -20.41 0.69
C ARG A 17 1.79 -19.48 1.30
N ASP A 18 0.53 -19.64 0.93
CA ASP A 18 -0.58 -18.82 1.45
C ASP A 18 -0.86 -19.11 2.93
N LEU A 19 -0.87 -20.39 3.31
CA LEU A 19 -1.04 -20.80 4.72
C LEU A 19 0.03 -20.18 5.62
N ILE A 20 1.28 -20.11 5.15
CA ILE A 20 2.37 -19.47 5.90
C ILE A 20 2.17 -17.96 5.97
N LEU A 21 1.72 -17.30 4.90
CA LEU A 21 1.46 -15.87 4.93
C LEU A 21 0.24 -15.49 5.77
N ASP A 22 -0.76 -16.36 5.87
CA ASP A 22 -1.91 -16.16 6.77
C ASP A 22 -1.48 -16.25 8.24
N ALA A 23 -0.68 -17.25 8.57
CA ALA A 23 -0.03 -17.34 9.88
C ALA A 23 0.82 -16.10 10.16
N ALA A 24 1.64 -15.66 9.21
CA ALA A 24 2.49 -14.47 9.35
C ALA A 24 1.66 -13.21 9.58
N ARG A 25 0.59 -12.98 8.81
CA ARG A 25 -0.33 -11.85 9.00
C ARG A 25 -0.88 -11.84 10.43
N SER A 26 -1.40 -12.98 10.89
CA SER A 26 -1.96 -13.10 12.24
C SER A 26 -0.93 -12.83 13.34
N LEU A 27 0.29 -13.35 13.21
CA LEU A 27 1.36 -13.15 14.20
C LEU A 27 1.85 -11.71 14.23
N VAL A 28 2.10 -11.11 13.06
CA VAL A 28 2.57 -9.73 12.95
C VAL A 28 1.52 -8.75 13.49
N SER A 29 0.24 -8.95 13.17
CA SER A 29 -0.84 -8.09 13.68
C SER A 29 -1.02 -8.18 15.20
N SER A 30 -0.71 -9.33 15.82
CA SER A 30 -0.92 -9.53 17.26
C SER A 30 0.30 -9.27 18.13
N ARG A 31 1.52 -9.49 17.62
CA ARG A 31 2.77 -9.45 18.39
C ARG A 31 3.85 -8.57 17.77
N GLY A 32 3.58 -7.97 16.62
CA GLY A 32 4.59 -7.30 15.79
C GLY A 32 5.54 -8.29 15.12
N TYR A 33 6.41 -7.76 14.26
CA TYR A 33 7.41 -8.57 13.56
C TYR A 33 8.38 -9.27 14.53
N ASP A 34 8.87 -8.57 15.56
CA ASP A 34 9.85 -9.13 16.48
C ASP A 34 9.31 -10.32 17.28
N GLY A 35 8.02 -10.28 17.64
CA GLY A 35 7.33 -11.36 18.35
C GLY A 35 6.94 -12.59 17.50
N MET A 36 7.28 -12.61 16.20
CA MET A 36 7.05 -13.74 15.29
C MET A 36 8.29 -14.63 15.20
N ALA A 37 8.20 -15.94 15.47
CA ALA A 37 9.28 -16.89 15.20
C ALA A 37 8.91 -17.87 14.07
N ILE A 38 9.93 -18.51 13.46
CA ILE A 38 9.73 -19.60 12.48
C ILE A 38 8.96 -20.78 13.11
N SER A 39 9.19 -21.04 14.40
CA SER A 39 8.44 -22.05 15.15
C SER A 39 6.96 -21.69 15.30
N ASP A 40 6.64 -20.41 15.54
CA ASP A 40 5.25 -19.94 15.62
C ASP A 40 4.56 -20.07 14.27
N LEU A 41 5.25 -19.69 13.19
CA LEU A 41 4.76 -19.86 11.82
C LEU A 41 4.49 -21.33 11.50
N SER A 42 5.39 -22.24 11.89
CA SER A 42 5.20 -23.67 11.68
C SER A 42 3.99 -24.20 12.45
N ALA A 43 3.89 -23.82 13.73
CA ALA A 43 2.78 -24.22 14.60
C ALA A 43 1.43 -23.71 14.10
N GLN A 44 1.36 -22.47 13.61
CA GLN A 44 0.11 -21.86 13.15
C GLN A 44 -0.28 -22.25 11.72
N SER A 45 0.69 -22.43 10.82
CA SER A 45 0.42 -22.85 9.43
C SER A 45 0.22 -24.37 9.29
N GLY A 46 0.62 -25.15 10.30
CA GLY A 46 0.62 -26.62 10.24
C GLY A 46 1.70 -27.20 9.31
N LEU A 47 2.61 -26.37 8.81
CA LEU A 47 3.68 -26.76 7.89
C LEU A 47 5.03 -26.85 8.61
N PRO A 48 5.93 -27.76 8.21
CA PRO A 48 7.25 -27.86 8.82
C PRO A 48 8.10 -26.63 8.49
N ALA A 49 9.04 -26.29 9.36
CA ALA A 49 9.97 -25.18 9.16
C ALA A 49 10.73 -25.26 7.81
N SER A 50 11.00 -26.48 7.32
CA SER A 50 11.62 -26.71 6.00
C SER A 50 10.80 -26.11 4.86
N SER A 51 9.46 -26.14 4.92
CA SER A 51 8.59 -25.49 3.93
C SER A 51 8.69 -23.97 3.99
N ILE A 52 8.82 -23.39 5.19
CA ILE A 52 9.00 -21.95 5.36
C ILE A 52 10.34 -21.51 4.76
N TYR A 53 11.42 -22.21 5.09
CA TYR A 53 12.74 -21.93 4.52
C TYR A 53 12.77 -22.12 3.01
N TYR A 54 12.09 -23.14 2.48
CA TYR A 54 11.96 -23.36 1.04
C TYR A 54 11.27 -22.20 0.32
N HIS A 55 10.16 -21.68 0.87
CA HIS A 55 9.39 -20.62 0.21
C HIS A 55 9.98 -19.23 0.40
N PHE A 56 10.59 -18.96 1.55
CA PHE A 56 10.91 -17.59 1.97
C PHE A 56 12.37 -17.37 2.35
N GLY A 57 13.17 -18.44 2.47
CA GLY A 57 14.59 -18.38 2.85
C GLY A 57 14.82 -18.05 4.31
N ASN A 58 14.16 -17.04 4.88
CA ASN A 58 14.28 -16.65 6.29
C ASN A 58 13.05 -15.87 6.77
N LYS A 59 13.06 -15.46 8.06
CA LYS A 59 11.99 -14.66 8.69
C LYS A 59 11.74 -13.32 7.98
N LEU A 60 12.78 -12.67 7.46
CA LEU A 60 12.68 -11.42 6.71
C LEU A 60 12.04 -11.62 5.34
N GLY A 61 12.34 -12.73 4.66
CA GLY A 61 11.67 -13.11 3.42
C GLY A 61 10.18 -13.38 3.61
N VAL A 62 9.77 -13.93 4.76
CA VAL A 62 8.35 -14.05 5.12
C VAL A 62 7.71 -12.66 5.26
N LEU A 63 8.39 -11.74 5.96
CA LEU A 63 7.89 -10.38 6.17
C LEU A 63 7.76 -9.60 4.84
N ALA A 64 8.77 -9.69 3.97
CA ALA A 64 8.75 -9.05 2.67
C ALA A 64 7.65 -9.64 1.77
N ALA A 65 7.49 -10.97 1.77
CA ALA A 65 6.41 -11.63 1.04
C ALA A 65 5.03 -11.30 1.59
N LEU A 66 4.90 -11.10 2.91
CA LEU A 66 3.66 -10.64 3.53
C LEU A 66 3.33 -9.21 3.10
N LEU A 67 4.32 -8.30 3.12
CA LEU A 67 4.15 -6.92 2.65
C LEU A 67 3.73 -6.88 1.19
N ASP A 68 4.38 -7.68 0.33
CA ASP A 68 4.03 -7.79 -1.09
C ASP A 68 2.59 -8.31 -1.29
N ARG A 69 2.19 -9.36 -0.56
CA ARG A 69 0.80 -9.84 -0.62
C ARG A 69 -0.19 -8.76 -0.19
N THR A 70 0.06 -8.09 0.93
CA THR A 70 -0.81 -7.01 1.42
C THR A 70 -0.88 -5.84 0.43
N PHE A 71 0.24 -5.51 -0.22
CA PHE A 71 0.25 -4.53 -1.30
C PHE A 71 -0.62 -4.97 -2.47
N ASN A 72 -0.47 -6.20 -2.97
CA ASN A 72 -1.24 -6.68 -4.12
C ASN A 72 -2.75 -6.75 -3.83
N GLU A 73 -3.13 -7.15 -2.61
CA GLU A 73 -4.53 -7.12 -2.15
C GLU A 73 -5.10 -5.70 -2.15
N LEU A 74 -4.36 -4.71 -1.65
CA LEU A 74 -4.82 -3.32 -1.65
C LEU A 74 -4.78 -2.71 -3.06
N HIS A 75 -3.75 -3.02 -3.84
CA HIS A 75 -3.59 -2.53 -5.20
C HIS A 75 -4.76 -2.97 -6.09
N ALA A 76 -5.31 -4.16 -5.87
CA ALA A 76 -6.54 -4.60 -6.53
C ALA A 76 -7.78 -3.77 -6.17
N LEU A 77 -7.76 -3.05 -5.03
CA LEU A 77 -8.82 -2.12 -4.63
C LEU A 77 -8.57 -0.69 -5.13
N PHE A 78 -7.31 -0.31 -5.34
CA PHE A 78 -6.98 1.01 -5.87
C PHE A 78 -7.44 1.16 -7.31
N ALA A 79 -8.30 2.14 -7.55
CA ALA A 79 -8.58 2.58 -8.91
C ALA A 79 -7.29 3.11 -9.55
N HIS A 80 -6.92 2.54 -10.70
CA HIS A 80 -5.79 3.04 -11.47
C HIS A 80 -6.07 4.49 -11.91
N PRO A 81 -5.09 5.42 -11.91
CA PRO A 81 -5.27 6.79 -12.40
C PRO A 81 -6.02 6.90 -13.73
N SER A 82 -5.72 6.00 -14.67
CA SER A 82 -6.37 5.96 -15.99
C SER A 82 -7.88 5.66 -15.98
N SER A 83 -8.41 5.18 -14.85
CA SER A 83 -9.86 4.96 -14.67
C SER A 83 -10.65 6.28 -14.72
N PHE A 84 -9.95 7.41 -14.59
CA PHE A 84 -10.52 8.75 -14.49
C PHE A 84 -10.14 9.67 -15.66
N ASP A 85 -9.57 9.14 -16.75
CA ASP A 85 -9.07 9.93 -17.90
C ASP A 85 -10.15 10.71 -18.66
N GLY A 86 -11.43 10.40 -18.43
CA GLY A 86 -12.56 11.16 -18.99
C GLY A 86 -12.92 12.45 -18.23
N LEU A 87 -12.23 12.75 -17.13
CA LEU A 87 -12.44 13.95 -16.32
C LEU A 87 -11.41 15.03 -16.65
N GLU A 88 -11.77 16.29 -16.38
CA GLU A 88 -10.81 17.40 -16.41
C GLU A 88 -9.66 17.15 -15.41
N PRO A 89 -8.42 17.63 -15.66
CA PRO A 89 -7.24 17.25 -14.87
C PRO A 89 -7.38 17.35 -13.35
N LEU A 90 -7.97 18.44 -12.84
CA LEU A 90 -8.18 18.60 -11.38
C LEU A 90 -9.26 17.67 -10.84
N ASP A 91 -10.32 17.42 -11.61
CA ASP A 91 -11.40 16.52 -11.20
C ASP A 91 -10.95 15.05 -11.28
N ARG A 92 -10.07 14.71 -12.24
CA ARG A 92 -9.34 13.43 -12.32
C ARG A 92 -8.52 13.20 -11.07
N PHE A 93 -7.72 14.20 -10.67
CA PHE A 93 -6.92 14.15 -9.45
C PHE A 93 -7.80 13.95 -8.19
N GLU A 94 -8.87 14.73 -8.05
CA GLU A 94 -9.80 14.65 -6.93
C GLU A 94 -10.48 13.28 -6.85
N ALA A 95 -10.98 12.75 -7.97
CA ALA A 95 -11.63 11.45 -8.02
C ALA A 95 -10.66 10.31 -7.67
N TRP A 96 -9.45 10.32 -8.23
CA TRP A 96 -8.41 9.34 -7.91
C TRP A 96 -8.00 9.40 -6.42
N PHE A 97 -7.73 10.60 -5.90
CA PHE A 97 -7.31 10.76 -4.51
C PHE A 97 -8.41 10.34 -3.53
N THR A 98 -9.67 10.65 -3.85
CA THR A 98 -10.84 10.20 -3.09
C THR A 98 -10.92 8.68 -3.05
N ALA A 99 -10.80 8.02 -4.20
CA ALA A 99 -10.81 6.56 -4.29
C ALA A 99 -9.65 5.93 -3.52
N ALA A 100 -8.45 6.50 -3.62
CA ALA A 100 -7.28 6.04 -2.88
C ALA A 100 -7.47 6.15 -1.36
N CYS A 101 -7.97 7.29 -0.87
CA CYS A 101 -8.28 7.46 0.56
C CYS A 101 -9.34 6.48 1.05
N ALA A 102 -10.38 6.21 0.26
CA ALA A 102 -11.40 5.23 0.61
C ALA A 102 -10.82 3.80 0.73
N SER A 103 -9.98 3.36 -0.21
CA SER A 103 -9.31 2.06 -0.12
C SER A 103 -8.39 1.95 1.11
N LEU A 104 -7.73 3.05 1.49
CA LEU A 104 -6.90 3.10 2.70
C LEU A 104 -7.73 3.07 3.99
N ASP A 105 -8.92 3.67 3.99
CA ASP A 105 -9.86 3.56 5.11
C ASP A 105 -10.39 2.13 5.29
N GLU A 106 -10.62 1.40 4.19
CA GLU A 106 -11.02 -0.01 4.24
C GLU A 106 -9.89 -0.94 4.72
N ARG A 107 -8.64 -0.61 4.40
CA ARG A 107 -7.45 -1.46 4.65
C ARG A 107 -6.27 -0.66 5.22
N PRO A 108 -6.40 -0.11 6.44
CA PRO A 108 -5.34 0.69 7.07
C PRO A 108 -4.11 -0.14 7.48
N ASP A 109 -4.24 -1.48 7.52
CA ASP A 109 -3.16 -2.41 7.86
C ASP A 109 -1.98 -2.34 6.87
N TYR A 110 -2.25 -1.98 5.61
CA TYR A 110 -1.24 -1.90 4.57
C TYR A 110 -0.16 -0.85 4.86
N LEU A 111 -0.55 0.42 5.04
CA LEU A 111 0.43 1.50 5.29
C LEU A 111 1.11 1.32 6.65
N ARG A 112 0.40 0.81 7.65
CA ARG A 112 0.99 0.48 8.97
C ARG A 112 2.12 -0.55 8.84
N LEU A 113 1.91 -1.63 8.09
CA LEU A 113 2.93 -2.66 7.86
C LEU A 113 4.11 -2.08 7.07
N LEU A 114 3.82 -1.34 5.98
CA LEU A 114 4.85 -0.69 5.16
C LEU A 114 5.73 0.25 6.00
N LEU A 115 5.12 1.08 6.85
CA LEU A 115 5.81 2.04 7.71
C LEU A 115 6.61 1.36 8.81
N ALA A 116 6.04 0.39 9.52
CA ALA A 116 6.72 -0.36 10.57
C ALA A 116 8.00 -1.03 10.03
N ILE A 117 7.94 -1.58 8.81
CA ILE A 117 9.10 -2.18 8.14
C ILE A 117 10.10 -1.12 7.67
N SER A 118 9.62 0.04 7.24
CA SER A 118 10.46 1.13 6.70
C SER A 118 11.30 1.85 7.76
N VAL A 119 10.91 1.79 9.04
CA VAL A 119 11.63 2.46 10.14
C VAL A 119 12.29 1.50 11.12
N GLY A 120 11.95 0.21 11.08
CA GLY A 120 12.53 -0.81 11.94
C GLY A 120 13.97 -1.18 11.59
N PRO A 121 14.67 -1.95 12.47
CA PRO A 121 16.04 -2.40 12.24
C PRO A 121 16.22 -3.21 10.95
N GLN A 122 15.16 -3.84 10.46
CA GLN A 122 15.12 -4.62 9.23
C GLN A 122 15.17 -3.78 7.93
N LYS A 123 15.04 -2.45 7.99
CA LYS A 123 14.93 -1.59 6.79
C LYS A 123 16.11 -1.71 5.81
N ASP A 124 17.29 -2.07 6.32
CA ASP A 124 18.53 -2.15 5.53
C ASP A 124 18.78 -3.55 4.93
N ASP A 125 17.99 -4.55 5.33
CA ASP A 125 17.99 -5.87 4.69
C ASP A 125 17.62 -5.73 3.21
N GLU A 126 18.32 -6.47 2.35
CA GLU A 126 18.20 -6.32 0.91
C GLU A 126 16.79 -6.65 0.38
N VAL A 127 16.20 -7.74 0.85
CA VAL A 127 14.88 -8.21 0.39
C VAL A 127 13.79 -7.26 0.87
N VAL A 128 13.91 -6.79 2.11
CA VAL A 128 13.01 -5.77 2.68
C VAL A 128 13.11 -4.46 1.89
N ARG A 129 14.32 -3.93 1.73
CA ARG A 129 14.57 -2.67 1.02
C ARG A 129 14.07 -2.72 -0.42
N ALA A 130 14.33 -3.82 -1.13
CA ALA A 130 13.87 -3.99 -2.51
C ALA A 130 12.34 -3.99 -2.59
N THR A 131 11.67 -4.69 -1.67
CA THR A 131 10.20 -4.76 -1.62
C THR A 131 9.58 -3.41 -1.32
N VAL A 132 10.08 -2.70 -0.30
CA VAL A 132 9.61 -1.36 0.08
C VAL A 132 9.82 -0.36 -1.05
N ARG A 133 10.99 -0.38 -1.72
CA ARG A 133 11.28 0.52 -2.86
C ARG A 133 10.29 0.30 -3.99
N ARG A 134 10.11 -0.94 -4.45
CA ARG A 134 9.16 -1.25 -5.54
C ARG A 134 7.74 -0.74 -5.24
N ILE A 135 7.26 -0.93 -4.01
CA ILE A 135 5.95 -0.46 -3.57
C ILE A 135 5.89 1.07 -3.59
N ARG A 136 6.92 1.75 -3.06
CA ARG A 136 6.98 3.21 -3.04
C ARG A 136 7.12 3.81 -4.44
N ASP A 137 7.89 3.18 -5.32
CA ASP A 137 8.07 3.61 -6.72
C ASP A 137 6.74 3.51 -7.48
N PHE A 138 5.96 2.45 -7.25
CA PHE A 138 4.61 2.32 -7.80
C PHE A 138 3.67 3.44 -7.32
N ALA A 139 3.64 3.69 -6.00
CA ALA A 139 2.81 4.75 -5.44
C ALA A 139 3.23 6.13 -5.99
N HIS A 140 4.53 6.38 -6.06
CA HIS A 140 5.10 7.62 -6.60
C HIS A 140 4.72 7.84 -8.07
N ALA A 141 4.84 6.80 -8.91
CA ALA A 141 4.44 6.86 -10.31
C ALA A 141 2.94 7.21 -10.47
N SER A 142 2.08 6.67 -9.59
CA SER A 142 0.65 6.99 -9.59
C SER A 142 0.38 8.46 -9.28
N TRP A 143 1.10 9.03 -8.30
CA TRP A 143 1.03 10.46 -7.99
C TRP A 143 1.50 11.33 -9.17
N VAL A 144 2.64 10.99 -9.78
CA VAL A 144 3.16 11.72 -10.95
C VAL A 144 2.14 11.68 -12.10
N ASP A 145 1.52 10.52 -12.36
CA ASP A 145 0.53 10.36 -13.44
C ASP A 145 -0.70 11.26 -13.28
N VAL A 146 -1.24 11.39 -12.06
CA VAL A 146 -2.41 12.27 -11.81
C VAL A 146 -2.06 13.75 -11.73
N LEU A 147 -0.84 14.09 -11.28
CA LEU A 147 -0.39 15.48 -11.14
C LEU A 147 0.08 16.08 -12.48
N THR A 148 0.57 15.24 -13.40
CA THR A 148 1.16 15.72 -14.66
C THR A 148 0.18 16.52 -15.52
N PRO A 149 -1.06 16.07 -15.77
CA PRO A 149 -2.02 16.87 -16.54
C PRO A 149 -2.47 18.15 -15.84
N VAL A 150 -2.31 18.24 -14.50
CA VAL A 150 -2.68 19.43 -13.72
C VAL A 150 -1.64 20.52 -13.86
N PHE A 151 -0.35 20.18 -13.75
CA PHE A 151 0.74 21.16 -13.64
C PHE A 151 1.59 21.29 -14.91
N ALA A 152 1.53 20.31 -15.82
CA ALA A 152 2.31 20.28 -17.05
C ALA A 152 1.48 19.84 -18.28
N PRO A 153 0.34 20.48 -18.60
CA PRO A 153 -0.48 20.09 -19.76
C PRO A 153 0.24 20.24 -21.13
N GLY A 154 1.43 20.86 -21.16
CA GLY A 154 2.26 21.06 -22.35
C GLY A 154 3.75 20.67 -22.23
N ASP A 155 4.11 19.84 -21.24
CA ASP A 155 5.45 19.23 -21.07
C ASP A 155 6.65 20.20 -21.05
N VAL A 156 6.64 21.16 -20.11
CA VAL A 156 7.77 22.08 -19.88
C VAL A 156 8.68 21.50 -18.79
N ALA A 157 9.98 21.36 -19.06
CA ALA A 157 10.94 20.70 -18.16
C ALA A 157 10.96 21.23 -16.70
N GLY A 158 10.62 22.51 -16.48
CA GLY A 158 10.51 23.09 -15.13
C GLY A 158 9.33 22.56 -14.31
N ASP A 159 8.28 22.07 -14.97
CA ASP A 159 7.09 21.53 -14.30
C ASP A 159 7.32 20.11 -13.78
N LYS A 160 8.23 19.36 -14.41
CA LYS A 160 8.54 17.98 -14.00
C LYS A 160 9.14 17.91 -12.60
N ALA A 161 10.15 18.72 -12.29
CA ALA A 161 10.76 18.74 -10.97
C ALA A 161 9.74 19.07 -9.86
N PHE A 162 8.84 20.02 -10.15
CA PHE A 162 7.75 20.38 -9.24
C PHE A 162 6.74 19.25 -9.04
N ILE A 163 6.35 18.54 -10.11
CA ILE A 163 5.47 17.36 -10.02
C ILE A 163 6.11 16.26 -9.17
N GLU A 164 7.41 16.00 -9.34
CA GLU A 164 8.16 15.02 -8.56
C GLU A 164 8.16 15.37 -7.06
N GLU A 165 8.38 16.65 -6.73
CA GLU A 165 8.29 17.14 -5.35
C GLU A 165 6.88 17.00 -4.76
N LEU A 166 5.84 17.36 -5.52
CA LEU A 166 4.45 17.20 -5.09
C LEU A 166 4.07 15.73 -4.90
N ALA A 167 4.57 14.82 -5.75
CA ALA A 167 4.36 13.39 -5.59
C ALA A 167 5.00 12.85 -4.30
N VAL A 168 6.21 13.31 -3.96
CA VAL A 168 6.84 13.00 -2.66
C VAL A 168 5.99 13.53 -1.51
N LEU A 169 5.51 14.77 -1.58
CA LEU A 169 4.69 15.38 -0.53
C LEU A 169 3.35 14.68 -0.35
N GLY A 170 2.66 14.32 -1.44
CA GLY A 170 1.40 13.57 -1.40
C GLY A 170 1.58 12.21 -0.72
N ARG A 171 2.65 11.48 -1.08
CA ARG A 171 2.99 10.20 -0.42
C ARG A 171 3.35 10.40 1.06
N ALA A 172 4.15 11.40 1.38
CA ALA A 172 4.55 11.71 2.76
C ALA A 172 3.33 12.07 3.63
N MET A 173 2.35 12.78 3.06
CA MET A 173 1.08 13.05 3.73
C MET A 173 0.34 11.73 4.03
N THR A 174 0.18 10.82 3.07
CA THR A 174 -0.50 9.53 3.33
C THR A 174 0.24 8.66 4.36
N ASP A 175 1.58 8.68 4.36
CA ASP A 175 2.41 8.03 5.37
C ASP A 175 2.11 8.63 6.76
N GLY A 176 2.08 9.96 6.88
CA GLY A 176 1.76 10.68 8.12
C GLY A 176 0.33 10.41 8.61
N LEU A 177 -0.65 10.42 7.72
CA LEU A 177 -2.05 10.11 8.03
C LEU A 177 -2.21 8.68 8.56
N SER A 178 -1.41 7.73 8.06
CA SER A 178 -1.41 6.37 8.60
C SER A 178 -0.98 6.31 10.07
N LEU A 179 -0.03 7.15 10.46
CA LEU A 179 0.41 7.25 11.85
C LEU A 179 -0.68 7.89 12.70
N THR A 180 -1.24 9.03 12.28
CA THR A 180 -2.35 9.71 12.96
C THR A 180 -3.57 8.81 13.11
N ASN A 181 -3.99 8.10 12.06
CA ASN A 181 -5.08 7.12 12.09
C ASN A 181 -4.86 6.05 13.17
N SER A 182 -3.61 5.63 13.42
CA SER A 182 -3.30 4.60 14.40
C SER A 182 -3.51 5.03 15.87
N PHE A 183 -3.45 6.33 16.16
CA PHE A 183 -3.63 6.88 17.51
C PHE A 183 -4.98 7.58 17.70
N ASP A 184 -5.41 8.33 16.68
CA ASP A 184 -6.51 9.28 16.77
C ASP A 184 -7.79 8.79 16.06
N GLY A 185 -7.73 7.63 15.38
CA GLY A 185 -8.88 7.06 14.66
C GLY A 185 -9.32 7.88 13.44
N MET A 186 -8.49 8.82 12.98
CA MET A 186 -8.77 9.71 11.86
C MET A 186 -8.85 8.96 10.52
N SER A 187 -9.89 9.17 9.73
CA SER A 187 -10.01 8.59 8.38
C SER A 187 -9.16 9.35 7.36
N TYR A 188 -8.57 8.65 6.40
CA TYR A 188 -7.86 9.24 5.26
C TYR A 188 -8.80 10.13 4.44
N SER A 189 -10.05 9.68 4.23
CA SER A 189 -11.07 10.42 3.47
C SER A 189 -11.40 11.79 4.07
N SER A 190 -11.21 11.99 5.38
CA SER A 190 -11.44 13.29 6.03
C SER A 190 -10.47 14.39 5.56
N HIS A 191 -9.37 14.02 4.90
CA HIS A 191 -8.34 14.93 4.41
C HIS A 191 -8.38 15.16 2.89
N VAL A 192 -9.34 14.54 2.17
CA VAL A 192 -9.52 14.73 0.72
C VAL A 192 -9.80 16.19 0.38
N ALA A 193 -10.86 16.77 0.94
CA ALA A 193 -11.27 18.14 0.64
C ALA A 193 -10.18 19.21 0.90
N PRO A 194 -9.51 19.25 2.07
CA PRO A 194 -8.46 20.25 2.31
C PRO A 194 -7.25 20.06 1.39
N PHE A 195 -6.86 18.81 1.08
CA PHE A 195 -5.72 18.56 0.21
C PHE A 195 -6.01 18.89 -1.26
N VAL A 196 -7.20 18.55 -1.76
CA VAL A 196 -7.65 18.94 -3.11
C VAL A 196 -7.71 20.47 -3.24
N SER A 197 -8.20 21.16 -2.20
CA SER A 197 -8.21 22.63 -2.17
C SER A 197 -6.81 23.23 -2.27
N LEU A 198 -5.82 22.60 -1.61
CA LEU A 198 -4.41 23.01 -1.69
C LEU A 198 -3.85 22.83 -3.11
N ILE A 199 -4.08 21.69 -3.74
CA ILE A 199 -3.63 21.41 -5.11
C ILE A 199 -4.28 22.35 -6.12
N ARG A 200 -5.59 22.60 -6.00
CA ARG A 200 -6.33 23.56 -6.84
C ARG A 200 -5.75 24.96 -6.71
N GLY A 201 -5.50 25.44 -5.48
CA GLY A 201 -4.88 26.74 -5.24
C GLY A 201 -3.47 26.89 -5.82
N LEU A 202 -2.67 25.81 -5.81
CA LEU A 202 -1.35 25.79 -6.45
C LEU A 202 -1.47 25.88 -7.98
N ALA A 203 -2.40 25.14 -8.58
CA ALA A 203 -2.64 25.16 -10.03
C ALA A 203 -3.09 26.55 -10.50
N ASP A 204 -4.04 27.17 -9.79
CA ASP A 204 -4.54 28.53 -10.10
C ASP A 204 -3.44 29.60 -10.01
N ARG A 205 -2.47 29.43 -9.10
CA ARG A 205 -1.34 30.35 -8.99
C ARG A 205 -0.35 30.16 -10.14
N GLN A 206 -0.01 28.93 -10.48
CA GLN A 206 0.92 28.64 -11.57
C GLN A 206 0.37 29.09 -12.93
N GLY A 207 -0.94 28.92 -13.15
CA GLY A 207 -1.61 29.43 -14.36
C GLY A 207 -1.54 30.95 -14.49
N ARG A 208 -1.60 31.69 -13.36
CA ARG A 208 -1.44 33.15 -13.33
C ARG A 208 0.01 33.62 -13.52
N GLU A 209 1.00 32.84 -13.12
CA GLU A 209 2.42 33.17 -13.31
C GLU A 209 2.90 32.90 -14.75
N LYS A 210 2.18 32.05 -15.51
CA LYS A 210 2.48 31.70 -16.90
C LYS A 210 1.70 32.52 -17.95
N ALA A 211 0.66 33.26 -17.55
CA ALA A 211 -0.19 34.09 -18.41
C ALA A 211 0.28 35.56 -18.45
#